data_AF-A0A087TPF0-F1
#
_entry.id   AF-A0A087TPF0-F1
#
_cell.length_a   1.000
_cell.length_b   1.000
_cell.length_c   1.000
_cell.angle_alpha   90.00
_cell.angle_beta   90.00
_cell.angle_gamma   90.00
#
_symmetry.space_group_name_H-M   'P 1'
#
loop_
_entity.id
_entity.type
_entity.pdbx_description
1 polymer ?
#
loop_
_entity_poly.entity_id
_entity_poly.type
_entity_poly.pdbx_seq_one_letter_code
_entity_poly.pdbx_strand_id
1 'polypeptide(L)'
;MAIGLAQKYDIKDVDSLLSQYAVYLKQEKSIFTVVELYKKACKFLHAALVLYKFVKEIPEKLTDPLLLRKIYVLIAILVEEYKANRKITTFDRNDINDLGKILEEEVSLQTIAPHLIDDPWRGAKAYHFFMLAQKHLYQGYMDAAMKTALHLREYEDILNPEDIYSLLALASCANRAFATCSSAFMRLESLENVSHEKKAKYASLAAEIFIKHP
;
A
#
# COMPACT_ATOMS: atom_id res chain seq x y z
N MET A 1 -18.30 27.47 4.18
CA MET A 1 -19.57 28.04 3.68
C MET A 1 -19.51 28.39 2.18
N ALA A 2 -18.37 28.83 1.62
CA ALA A 2 -18.23 29.10 0.19
C ALA A 2 -18.29 27.85 -0.74
N ILE A 3 -17.76 26.70 -0.29
CA ILE A 3 -17.68 25.47 -1.10
C ILE A 3 -19.08 24.85 -1.36
N GLY A 4 -20.01 24.98 -0.42
CA GLY A 4 -21.40 24.50 -0.59
C GLY A 4 -22.21 25.32 -1.59
N LEU A 5 -21.81 26.58 -1.86
CA LEU A 5 -22.39 27.38 -2.94
C LEU A 5 -21.77 27.01 -4.30
N ALA A 6 -20.47 26.71 -4.34
CA ALA A 6 -19.78 26.27 -5.56
C ALA A 6 -20.20 24.86 -6.04
N GLN A 7 -20.77 24.04 -5.15
CA GLN A 7 -21.43 22.77 -5.53
C GLN A 7 -22.84 22.99 -6.12
N LYS A 8 -23.51 24.09 -5.78
CA LYS A 8 -24.87 24.41 -6.26
C LYS A 8 -24.88 25.14 -7.60
N TYR A 9 -23.81 25.87 -7.90
CA TYR A 9 -23.57 26.51 -9.19
C TYR A 9 -22.33 25.86 -9.79
N ASP A 10 -22.50 25.10 -10.86
CA ASP A 10 -21.45 24.45 -11.67
C ASP A 10 -20.45 25.48 -12.22
N ILE A 11 -19.59 26.02 -11.35
CA ILE A 11 -18.57 26.98 -11.70
C ILE A 11 -17.41 26.17 -12.28
N LYS A 12 -17.19 26.32 -13.59
CA LYS A 12 -16.13 25.64 -14.36
C LYS A 12 -14.70 25.90 -13.82
N ASP A 13 -14.52 26.85 -12.92
CA ASP A 13 -13.26 27.20 -12.24
C ASP A 13 -13.03 26.49 -10.89
N VAL A 14 -13.94 25.63 -10.42
CA VAL A 14 -13.70 24.88 -9.17
C VAL A 14 -12.47 23.99 -9.29
N ASP A 15 -12.19 23.46 -10.48
CA ASP A 15 -11.04 22.60 -10.74
C ASP A 15 -9.70 23.35 -10.74
N SER A 16 -9.68 24.56 -11.30
CA SER A 16 -8.48 25.42 -11.31
C SER A 16 -8.21 25.98 -9.91
N LEU A 17 -9.26 26.36 -9.17
CA LEU A 17 -9.14 26.83 -7.79
C LEU A 17 -8.73 25.71 -6.82
N LEU A 18 -9.31 24.51 -6.97
CA LEU A 18 -8.93 23.33 -6.16
C LEU A 18 -7.50 22.92 -6.41
N SER A 19 -7.04 22.94 -7.66
CA SER A 19 -5.64 22.61 -7.99
C SER A 19 -4.67 23.65 -7.43
N GLN A 20 -4.97 24.95 -7.54
CA GLN A 20 -4.14 26.01 -6.93
C GLN A 20 -4.13 25.93 -5.40
N TYR A 21 -5.27 25.69 -4.76
CA TYR A 21 -5.36 25.52 -3.31
C TYR A 21 -4.66 24.24 -2.82
N ALA A 22 -4.76 23.14 -3.58
CA ALA A 22 -4.05 21.90 -3.26
C ALA A 22 -2.53 22.07 -3.36
N VAL A 23 -2.04 22.84 -4.33
CA VAL A 23 -0.62 23.20 -4.43
C VAL A 23 -0.17 24.03 -3.23
N TYR A 24 -0.98 24.99 -2.80
CA TYR A 24 -0.70 25.82 -1.62
C TYR A 24 -0.71 24.98 -0.31
N LEU A 25 -1.74 24.16 -0.09
CA LEU A 25 -1.84 23.31 1.10
C LEU A 25 -0.76 22.20 1.14
N LYS A 26 -0.30 21.73 -0.01
CA LYS A 26 0.81 20.75 -0.08
C LYS A 26 2.10 21.34 0.51
N GLN A 27 2.31 22.65 0.37
CA GLN A 27 3.46 23.35 0.96
C GLN A 27 3.35 23.45 2.49
N GLU A 28 2.12 23.51 3.03
CA GLU A 28 1.85 23.60 4.47
C GLU A 28 1.79 22.23 5.19
N LYS A 29 2.19 21.14 4.51
CA LYS A 29 2.29 19.75 5.01
C LYS A 29 1.00 19.08 5.45
N SER A 30 -0.17 19.71 5.36
CA SER A 30 -1.43 19.04 5.71
C SER A 30 -2.02 18.29 4.51
N ILE A 31 -1.40 17.16 4.16
CA ILE A 31 -1.86 16.29 3.07
C ILE A 31 -3.29 15.79 3.32
N PHE A 32 -3.67 15.57 4.58
CA PHE A 32 -5.01 15.12 4.95
C PHE A 32 -6.09 16.17 4.71
N THR A 33 -5.80 17.47 4.88
CA THR A 33 -6.78 18.52 4.54
C THR A 33 -6.97 18.65 3.03
N VAL A 34 -5.91 18.43 2.25
CA VAL A 34 -6.00 18.33 0.78
C VAL A 34 -6.91 17.16 0.38
N VAL A 35 -6.74 16.00 1.00
CA VAL A 35 -7.57 14.82 0.76
C VAL A 35 -9.03 15.07 1.13
N GLU A 36 -9.29 15.72 2.27
CA GLU A 36 -10.65 16.06 2.69
C GLU A 36 -11.30 17.03 1.70
N LEU A 37 -10.54 18.00 1.17
CA LEU A 37 -11.00 18.93 0.15
C LEU A 37 -11.36 18.20 -1.15
N TYR A 38 -10.49 17.31 -1.65
CA TYR A 38 -10.79 16.51 -2.84
C TYR A 38 -11.99 15.57 -2.63
N LYS A 39 -12.13 14.99 -1.45
CA LYS A 39 -13.32 14.19 -1.09
C LYS A 39 -14.60 15.04 -1.13
N LYS A 40 -14.59 16.25 -0.57
CA LYS A 40 -15.73 17.18 -0.64
C LYS A 40 -16.07 17.58 -2.08
N ALA A 41 -15.06 17.70 -2.93
CA ALA A 41 -15.22 17.95 -4.36
C ALA A 41 -15.62 16.71 -5.18
N CYS A 42 -15.88 15.56 -4.56
CA CYS A 42 -16.17 14.27 -5.21
C CYS A 42 -15.05 13.76 -6.14
N LYS A 43 -13.81 14.24 -5.98
CA LYS A 43 -12.63 13.82 -6.74
C LYS A 43 -11.84 12.73 -6.00
N PHE A 44 -12.47 11.58 -5.83
CA PHE A 44 -11.94 10.48 -5.02
C PHE A 44 -10.65 9.88 -5.58
N LEU A 45 -10.54 9.76 -6.91
CA LEU A 45 -9.35 9.22 -7.57
C LEU A 45 -8.11 10.09 -7.33
N HIS A 46 -8.27 11.41 -7.47
CA HIS A 46 -7.21 12.37 -7.18
C HIS A 46 -6.78 12.35 -5.71
N ALA A 47 -7.74 12.22 -4.78
CA ALA A 47 -7.45 12.07 -3.35
C ALA A 47 -6.64 10.79 -3.07
N ALA A 48 -7.03 9.67 -3.67
CA ALA A 48 -6.35 8.39 -3.54
C ALA A 48 -4.90 8.45 -4.09
N LEU A 49 -4.70 9.13 -5.22
CA LEU A 49 -3.37 9.34 -5.81
C LEU A 49 -2.45 10.18 -4.93
N VAL A 50 -2.97 11.27 -4.36
CA VAL A 50 -2.19 12.13 -3.45
C VAL A 50 -1.73 11.34 -2.23
N LEU A 51 -2.62 10.53 -1.64
CA LEU A 51 -2.26 9.64 -0.53
C LEU A 51 -1.26 8.56 -0.94
N TYR A 52 -1.44 7.94 -2.11
CA TYR A 52 -0.53 6.89 -2.59
C TYR A 52 0.89 7.44 -2.82
N LYS A 53 1.01 8.63 -3.42
CA LYS A 53 2.29 9.33 -3.57
C LYS A 53 2.90 9.67 -2.22
N PHE A 54 2.10 10.16 -1.28
CA PHE A 54 2.57 10.44 0.06
C PHE A 54 3.14 9.18 0.74
N VAL A 55 2.47 8.03 0.64
CA VAL A 55 2.98 6.77 1.19
C VAL A 55 4.31 6.35 0.56
N LYS A 56 4.49 6.55 -0.75
CA LYS A 56 5.75 6.24 -1.45
C LYS A 56 6.89 7.21 -1.12
N GLU A 57 6.59 8.44 -0.71
CA GLU A 57 7.58 9.44 -0.27
C GLU A 57 8.06 9.20 1.18
N ILE A 58 7.29 8.47 2.00
CA ILE A 58 7.64 8.19 3.39
C ILE A 58 8.79 7.18 3.45
N PRO A 59 9.87 7.45 4.22
CA PRO A 59 10.95 6.49 4.41
C PRO A 59 10.47 5.25 5.18
N GLU A 60 10.67 4.08 4.58
CA GLU A 60 10.22 2.79 5.11
C GLU A 60 10.82 2.46 6.48
N LYS A 61 12.04 2.92 6.75
CA LYS A 61 12.80 2.59 7.98
C LYS A 61 12.30 3.29 9.25
N LEU A 62 11.43 4.29 9.13
CA LEU A 62 11.04 5.15 10.26
C LEU A 62 9.54 5.13 10.59
N THR A 63 8.76 4.29 9.90
CA THR A 63 7.31 4.43 9.88
C THR A 63 6.61 3.29 10.59
N ASP A 64 5.66 3.63 11.45
CA ASP A 64 4.77 2.67 12.11
C ASP A 64 3.95 1.89 11.06
N PRO A 65 4.10 0.55 10.97
CA PRO A 65 3.31 -0.29 10.05
C PRO A 65 1.80 -0.10 10.21
N LEU A 66 1.33 0.26 11.41
CA LEU A 66 -0.08 0.54 11.67
C LEU A 66 -0.56 1.79 10.93
N LEU A 67 0.27 2.84 10.87
CA LEU A 67 -0.05 4.07 10.15
C LEU A 67 -0.15 3.79 8.65
N LEU A 68 0.82 3.06 8.10
CA LEU A 68 0.82 2.68 6.68
C LEU A 68 -0.43 1.88 6.34
N ARG A 69 -0.78 0.88 7.17
CA ARG A 69 -2.03 0.13 7.00
C ARG A 69 -3.26 1.04 7.00
N LYS A 70 -3.34 2.00 7.94
CA LYS A 70 -4.47 2.96 8.00
C LYS A 70 -4.56 3.81 6.73
N ILE A 71 -3.43 4.29 6.20
CA ILE A 71 -3.43 5.09 4.97
C ILE A 71 -3.84 4.24 3.77
N TYR A 72 -3.34 3.02 3.62
CA TYR A 72 -3.78 2.12 2.55
C TYR A 72 -5.27 1.77 2.63
N VAL A 73 -5.81 1.59 3.85
CA VAL A 73 -7.26 1.42 4.04
C VAL A 73 -8.02 2.66 3.57
N LEU A 74 -7.55 3.86 3.92
CA LEU A 74 -8.17 5.11 3.46
C LEU A 74 -8.16 5.23 1.92
N ILE A 75 -7.03 4.89 1.29
CA ILE A 75 -6.92 4.86 -0.17
C ILE A 75 -7.95 3.89 -0.76
N ALA A 76 -8.04 2.67 -0.21
CA ALA A 76 -8.98 1.66 -0.71
C ALA A 76 -10.44 2.12 -0.59
N ILE A 77 -10.80 2.75 0.53
CA ILE A 77 -12.14 3.33 0.73
C ILE A 77 -12.44 4.41 -0.32
N LEU A 78 -11.50 5.29 -0.64
CA LEU A 78 -11.69 6.33 -1.66
C LEU A 78 -11.94 5.72 -3.05
N VAL A 79 -11.23 4.65 -3.40
CA VAL A 79 -11.43 3.94 -4.67
C VAL A 79 -12.80 3.24 -4.71
N GLU A 80 -13.25 2.67 -3.59
CA GLU A 80 -14.59 2.09 -3.50
C GLU A 80 -15.70 3.16 -3.57
N GLU A 81 -15.52 4.31 -2.90
CA GLU A 81 -16.42 5.47 -3.00
C GLU A 81 -16.54 5.94 -4.46
N TYR A 82 -15.42 5.97 -5.19
CA TYR A 82 -15.41 6.26 -6.63
C TYR A 82 -16.22 5.22 -7.44
N LYS A 83 -15.95 3.91 -7.24
CA LYS A 83 -16.65 2.83 -7.95
C LYS A 83 -18.15 2.86 -7.67
N ALA A 84 -18.56 3.17 -6.43
CA ALA A 84 -19.95 3.32 -6.06
C ALA A 84 -20.63 4.49 -6.79
N ASN A 85 -19.96 5.65 -6.84
CA ASN A 85 -20.48 6.82 -7.55
C ASN A 85 -20.55 6.61 -9.06
N ARG A 86 -19.61 5.87 -9.65
CA ARG A 86 -19.65 5.47 -11.06
C ARG A 86 -20.87 4.61 -11.38
N LYS A 87 -21.22 3.65 -10.51
CA LYS A 87 -22.41 2.80 -10.72
C LYS A 87 -23.69 3.63 -10.74
N ILE A 88 -23.79 4.64 -9.88
CA ILE A 88 -24.96 5.53 -9.81
C ILE A 88 -25.07 6.38 -11.08
N THR A 89 -23.97 6.94 -11.58
CA THR A 89 -23.97 7.78 -12.79
C THR A 89 -24.19 7.00 -14.08
N THR A 90 -23.77 5.73 -14.15
CA THR A 90 -24.01 4.88 -15.35
C THR A 90 -25.48 4.54 -15.60
N PHE A 91 -26.34 4.58 -14.57
CA PHE A 91 -27.78 4.37 -14.78
C PHE A 91 -28.49 5.59 -15.41
N ASP A 92 -27.84 6.76 -15.44
CA ASP A 92 -28.49 8.03 -15.78
C ASP A 92 -27.91 8.74 -17.04
N ARG A 93 -26.79 8.30 -17.62
CA ARG A 93 -26.08 9.07 -18.67
C ARG A 93 -25.80 8.32 -19.98
N ASN A 94 -26.36 8.88 -21.07
CA ASN A 94 -26.06 8.57 -22.48
C ASN A 94 -24.95 9.48 -23.08
N ASP A 95 -24.24 10.28 -22.27
CA ASP A 95 -23.29 11.29 -22.76
C ASP A 95 -21.85 10.75 -22.88
N ILE A 96 -21.40 10.57 -24.12
CA ILE A 96 -20.06 10.05 -24.51
C ILE A 96 -18.91 10.93 -23.97
N ASN A 97 -19.12 12.25 -23.83
CA ASN A 97 -18.08 13.19 -23.36
C ASN A 97 -17.75 13.05 -21.86
N ASP A 98 -18.72 12.68 -21.04
CA ASP A 98 -18.51 12.48 -19.60
C ASP A 98 -17.75 11.17 -19.35
N LEU A 99 -18.04 10.15 -20.14
CA LEU A 99 -17.33 8.87 -20.11
C LEU A 99 -15.84 9.03 -20.48
N GLY A 100 -15.51 9.90 -21.44
CA GLY A 100 -14.14 10.20 -21.84
C GLY A 100 -13.29 10.79 -20.71
N LYS A 101 -13.81 11.77 -19.98
CA LYS A 101 -13.11 12.38 -18.84
C LYS A 101 -12.87 11.39 -17.69
N ILE A 102 -13.87 10.56 -17.39
CA ILE A 102 -13.75 9.53 -16.35
C ILE A 102 -12.64 8.54 -16.70
N LEU A 103 -12.56 8.13 -17.98
CA LEU A 103 -11.55 7.19 -18.45
C LEU A 103 -10.13 7.79 -18.37
N GLU A 104 -9.97 9.08 -18.69
CA GLU A 104 -8.68 9.78 -18.56
C GLU A 104 -8.16 9.81 -17.11
N GLU A 105 -9.04 10.01 -16.13
CA GLU A 105 -8.67 9.95 -14.71
C GLU A 105 -8.27 8.53 -14.27
N GLU A 106 -8.98 7.49 -14.75
CA GLU A 106 -8.65 6.09 -14.49
C GLU A 106 -7.29 5.69 -15.11
N VAL A 107 -7.04 6.08 -16.36
CA VAL A 107 -5.76 5.82 -17.04
C VAL A 107 -4.60 6.50 -16.33
N SER A 108 -4.81 7.74 -15.87
CA SER A 108 -3.81 8.48 -15.09
C SER A 108 -3.47 7.77 -13.77
N LEU A 109 -4.47 7.18 -13.11
CA LEU A 109 -4.26 6.36 -11.93
C LEU A 109 -3.55 5.05 -12.22
N GLN A 110 -3.97 4.30 -13.24
CA GLN A 110 -3.36 3.02 -13.61
C GLN A 110 -1.89 3.18 -13.97
N THR A 111 -1.52 4.30 -14.59
CA THR A 111 -0.12 4.61 -14.93
C THR A 111 0.75 4.75 -13.68
N ILE A 112 0.22 5.30 -12.59
CA ILE A 112 0.97 5.59 -11.35
C ILE A 112 0.84 4.45 -10.33
N ALA A 113 -0.31 3.77 -10.31
CA ALA A 113 -0.66 2.74 -9.35
C ALA A 113 -1.45 1.62 -10.06
N PRO A 114 -0.77 0.72 -10.80
CA PRO A 114 -1.39 -0.25 -11.72
C PRO A 114 -2.29 -1.29 -11.05
N HIS A 115 -2.22 -1.43 -9.73
CA HIS A 115 -3.07 -2.36 -8.97
C HIS A 115 -4.20 -1.67 -8.20
N LEU A 116 -4.22 -0.34 -8.15
CA LEU A 116 -5.10 0.37 -7.23
C LEU A 116 -6.57 0.33 -7.65
N ILE A 117 -6.85 0.28 -8.94
CA ILE A 117 -8.22 0.17 -9.45
C ILE A 117 -8.73 -1.28 -9.31
N ASP A 118 -7.89 -2.27 -9.61
CA ASP A 118 -8.29 -3.67 -9.64
C ASP A 118 -8.37 -4.30 -8.24
N ASP A 119 -7.32 -4.12 -7.42
CA ASP A 119 -7.26 -4.60 -6.03
C ASP A 119 -6.83 -3.46 -5.08
N PRO A 120 -7.72 -2.50 -4.78
CA PRO A 120 -7.43 -1.36 -3.90
C PRO A 120 -6.99 -1.78 -2.50
N TRP A 121 -7.43 -2.96 -2.04
CA TRP A 121 -7.12 -3.49 -0.71
C TRP A 121 -5.76 -4.17 -0.62
N ARG A 122 -5.04 -4.37 -1.73
CA ARG A 122 -3.77 -5.10 -1.76
C ARG A 122 -2.73 -4.54 -0.80
N GLY A 123 -2.55 -3.22 -0.80
CA GLY A 123 -1.62 -2.57 0.14
C GLY A 123 -2.03 -2.72 1.60
N ALA A 124 -3.32 -2.62 1.91
CA ALA A 124 -3.80 -2.82 3.28
C ALA A 124 -3.62 -4.27 3.75
N LYS A 125 -3.88 -5.25 2.86
CA LYS A 125 -3.66 -6.68 3.12
C LYS A 125 -2.19 -6.98 3.39
N ALA A 126 -1.26 -6.42 2.62
CA ALA A 126 0.18 -6.60 2.81
C ALA A 126 0.62 -6.25 4.24
N TYR A 127 0.36 -5.01 4.68
CA TYR A 127 0.71 -4.56 6.02
C TYR A 127 -0.07 -5.31 7.11
N HIS A 128 -1.32 -5.68 6.84
CA HIS A 128 -2.10 -6.50 7.78
C HIS A 128 -1.45 -7.86 8.03
N PHE A 129 -1.13 -8.60 6.97
CA PHE A 129 -0.48 -9.92 7.09
C PHE A 129 0.91 -9.82 7.73
N PHE A 130 1.64 -8.73 7.46
CA PHE A 130 2.96 -8.51 8.03
C PHE A 130 2.89 -8.38 9.55
N MET A 131 1.99 -7.53 10.03
CA MET A 131 1.72 -7.38 11.46
C MET A 131 1.14 -8.65 12.10
N LEU A 132 0.29 -9.38 11.37
CA LEU A 132 -0.33 -10.61 11.85
C LEU A 132 0.70 -11.72 12.06
N ALA A 133 1.63 -11.88 11.12
CA ALA A 133 2.73 -12.86 11.24
C ALA A 133 3.61 -12.56 12.45
N GLN A 134 3.98 -11.30 12.67
CA GLN A 134 4.71 -10.87 13.87
C GLN A 134 3.92 -11.18 15.16
N LYS A 135 2.61 -10.87 15.17
CA LYS A 135 1.75 -11.19 16.32
C LYS A 135 1.68 -12.69 16.60
N HIS A 136 1.53 -13.52 15.58
CA HIS A 136 1.53 -14.98 15.75
C HIS A 136 2.83 -15.48 16.37
N LEU A 137 3.99 -14.92 15.97
CA LEU A 137 5.28 -15.27 16.56
C LEU A 137 5.36 -14.90 18.04
N TYR A 138 4.97 -13.68 18.41
CA TYR A 138 4.96 -13.25 19.81
C TYR A 138 4.00 -14.06 20.68
N GLN A 139 2.91 -14.57 20.10
CA GLN A 139 1.94 -15.41 20.79
C GLN A 139 2.35 -16.90 20.82
N GLY A 140 3.43 -17.29 20.15
CA GLY A 140 3.90 -18.68 20.08
C GLY A 140 3.14 -19.57 19.08
N TYR A 141 2.26 -19.00 18.24
CA TYR A 141 1.56 -19.74 17.19
C TYR A 141 2.47 -19.94 15.96
N MET A 142 3.46 -20.82 16.10
CA MET A 142 4.54 -21.06 15.12
C MET A 142 4.03 -21.44 13.72
N ASP A 143 3.10 -22.39 13.64
CA ASP A 143 2.55 -22.87 12.37
C ASP A 143 1.73 -21.79 11.65
N ALA A 144 0.89 -21.08 12.40
CA ALA A 144 0.13 -19.95 11.86
C ALA A 144 1.04 -18.82 11.40
N ALA A 145 2.09 -18.50 12.17
CA ALA A 145 3.10 -17.51 11.80
C ALA A 145 3.78 -17.86 10.48
N MET A 146 4.25 -19.11 10.33
CA MET A 146 4.91 -19.58 9.12
C MET A 146 3.98 -19.50 7.90
N LYS A 147 2.73 -19.97 8.02
CA LYS A 147 1.73 -19.88 6.94
C LYS A 147 1.44 -18.44 6.53
N THR A 148 1.25 -17.54 7.50
CA THR A 148 1.05 -16.11 7.21
C THR A 148 2.27 -15.47 6.55
N ALA A 149 3.48 -15.83 7.01
CA ALA A 149 4.72 -15.33 6.41
C ALA A 149 4.94 -15.86 4.99
N LEU A 150 4.47 -17.08 4.68
CA LEU A 150 4.55 -17.62 3.32
C LEU A 150 3.67 -16.83 2.34
N HIS A 151 2.47 -16.42 2.78
CA HIS A 151 1.59 -15.57 1.98
C HIS A 151 2.16 -14.15 1.75
N LEU A 152 3.06 -13.66 2.60
CA LEU A 152 3.68 -12.35 2.40
C LEU A 152 4.53 -12.25 1.13
N ARG A 153 4.96 -13.38 0.56
CA ARG A 153 5.73 -13.43 -0.70
C ARG A 153 4.97 -12.86 -1.89
N GLU A 154 3.64 -12.79 -1.83
CA GLU A 154 2.82 -12.19 -2.89
C GLU A 154 2.84 -10.65 -2.89
N TYR A 155 3.50 -10.02 -1.90
CA TYR A 155 3.49 -8.57 -1.67
C TYR A 155 4.89 -7.93 -1.73
N GLU A 156 5.83 -8.54 -2.45
CA GLU A 156 7.21 -8.04 -2.64
C GLU A 156 7.30 -6.67 -3.34
N ASP A 157 6.23 -6.23 -4.00
CA ASP A 157 6.12 -4.93 -4.66
C ASP A 157 5.70 -3.79 -3.71
N ILE A 158 5.20 -4.13 -2.52
CA ILE A 158 4.69 -3.18 -1.52
C ILE A 158 5.58 -3.15 -0.28
N LEU A 159 6.02 -4.33 0.17
CA LEU A 159 6.88 -4.50 1.34
C LEU A 159 8.30 -4.83 0.90
N ASN A 160 9.27 -4.45 1.72
CA ASN A 160 10.65 -4.81 1.48
C ASN A 160 10.84 -6.32 1.45
N PRO A 161 11.42 -6.88 0.37
CA PRO A 161 11.72 -8.30 0.29
C PRO A 161 12.63 -8.76 1.44
N GLU A 162 13.58 -7.92 1.89
CA GLU A 162 14.46 -8.23 3.03
C GLU A 162 13.62 -8.51 4.30
N ASP A 163 12.63 -7.67 4.59
CA ASP A 163 11.79 -7.81 5.79
C ASP A 163 10.85 -9.03 5.70
N ILE A 164 10.27 -9.28 4.52
CA ILE A 164 9.41 -10.44 4.27
C ILE A 164 10.19 -11.75 4.50
N TYR A 165 11.34 -11.90 3.83
CA TYR A 165 12.12 -13.14 3.91
C TYR A 165 12.81 -13.32 5.26
N SER A 166 13.19 -12.23 5.95
CA SER A 166 13.69 -12.31 7.33
C SER A 166 12.62 -12.82 8.29
N LEU A 167 11.39 -12.31 8.17
CA LEU A 167 10.27 -12.78 8.98
C LEU A 167 9.91 -14.23 8.68
N LEU A 168 9.94 -14.63 7.41
CA LEU A 168 9.71 -16.01 6.98
C LEU A 168 10.80 -16.96 7.50
N ALA A 169 12.07 -16.57 7.42
CA ALA A 169 13.19 -17.36 7.96
C ALA A 169 13.05 -17.56 9.47
N LEU A 170 12.71 -16.49 10.22
CA LEU A 170 12.48 -16.57 11.65
C LEU A 170 11.28 -17.47 11.97
N ALA A 171 10.15 -17.28 11.31
CA ALA A 171 8.94 -18.06 11.56
C ALA A 171 9.10 -19.55 11.20
N SER A 172 9.79 -19.84 10.09
CA SER A 172 10.06 -21.22 9.67
C SER A 172 11.09 -21.91 10.56
N CYS A 173 12.12 -21.20 11.03
CA CYS A 173 13.06 -21.72 12.03
C CYS A 173 12.33 -22.07 13.32
N ALA A 174 11.47 -21.18 13.80
CA ALA A 174 10.69 -21.37 15.00
C ALA A 174 9.71 -22.57 14.86
N ASN A 175 9.06 -22.72 13.70
CA ASN A 175 8.20 -23.88 13.39
C ASN A 175 8.96 -25.18 13.06
N ARG A 176 10.31 -25.17 13.05
CA ARG A 176 11.17 -26.29 12.59
C ARG A 176 10.96 -26.72 11.14
N ALA A 177 10.42 -25.83 10.30
CA ALA A 177 10.25 -26.03 8.87
C ALA A 177 11.53 -25.64 8.11
N PHE A 178 12.59 -26.45 8.27
CA PHE A 178 13.94 -26.12 7.80
C PHE A 178 14.07 -26.01 6.27
N ALA A 179 13.29 -26.78 5.50
CA ALA A 179 13.28 -26.65 4.04
C ALA A 179 12.82 -25.25 3.58
N THR A 180 11.76 -24.73 4.20
CA THR A 180 11.27 -23.37 3.93
C THR A 180 12.24 -22.32 4.45
N CYS A 181 12.84 -22.55 5.62
CA CYS A 181 13.87 -21.68 6.19
C CYS A 181 15.08 -21.53 5.25
N SER A 182 15.62 -22.64 4.74
CA SER A 182 16.72 -22.64 3.77
C SER A 182 16.35 -21.89 2.49
N SER A 183 15.13 -22.10 1.98
CA SER A 183 14.66 -21.38 0.79
C SER A 183 14.55 -19.87 1.02
N ALA A 184 14.19 -19.44 2.22
CA ALA A 184 14.12 -18.02 2.59
C ALA A 184 15.52 -17.39 2.70
N PHE A 185 16.49 -18.10 3.31
CA PHE A 185 17.88 -17.64 3.36
C PHE A 185 18.52 -17.54 1.98
N MET A 186 18.30 -18.52 1.10
CA MET A 186 18.77 -18.44 -0.29
C MET A 186 18.23 -17.21 -1.01
N ARG A 187 16.95 -16.86 -0.76
CA ARG A 187 16.36 -15.64 -1.31
C ARG A 187 17.02 -14.39 -0.74
N LEU A 188 17.24 -14.31 0.58
CA LEU A 188 17.95 -13.19 1.21
C LEU A 188 19.36 -12.97 0.67
N GLU A 189 20.10 -14.05 0.40
CA GLU A 189 21.44 -13.98 -0.19
C GLU A 189 21.42 -13.50 -1.65
N SER A 190 20.38 -13.89 -2.39
CA SER A 190 20.19 -13.48 -3.79
C SER A 190 19.78 -12.01 -3.96
N LEU A 191 19.27 -11.33 -2.92
CA LEU A 191 18.80 -9.95 -3.03
C LEU A 191 19.95 -8.98 -3.30
N GLU A 192 19.88 -8.23 -4.40
CA GLU A 192 20.92 -7.26 -4.80
C GLU A 192 20.95 -6.00 -3.91
N ASN A 193 19.82 -5.68 -3.27
CA ASN A 193 19.65 -4.50 -2.41
C ASN A 193 20.37 -4.61 -1.05
N VAL A 194 20.90 -5.79 -0.72
CA VAL A 194 21.52 -6.07 0.58
C VAL A 194 23.04 -5.95 0.47
N SER A 195 23.65 -5.15 1.36
CA SER A 195 25.11 -5.02 1.45
C SER A 195 25.80 -6.38 1.61
N HIS A 196 26.99 -6.54 1.01
CA HIS A 196 27.78 -7.76 1.06
C HIS A 196 28.08 -8.21 2.52
N GLU A 197 28.20 -7.28 3.45
CA GLU A 197 28.37 -7.59 4.88
C GLU A 197 27.14 -8.24 5.51
N LYS A 198 25.93 -7.78 5.15
CA LYS A 198 24.67 -8.36 5.64
C LYS A 198 24.46 -9.75 5.05
N LYS A 199 24.79 -9.97 3.78
CA LYS A 199 24.73 -11.29 3.14
C LYS A 199 25.63 -12.30 3.85
N ALA A 200 26.85 -11.91 4.19
CA ALA A 200 27.76 -12.76 4.96
C ALA A 200 27.18 -13.13 6.34
N LYS A 201 26.50 -12.20 7.01
CA LYS A 201 25.80 -12.48 8.28
C LYS A 201 24.62 -13.44 8.12
N TYR A 202 23.86 -13.34 7.03
CA TYR A 202 22.78 -14.28 6.74
C TYR A 202 23.32 -15.69 6.49
N ALA A 203 24.39 -15.82 5.71
CA ALA A 203 25.05 -17.09 5.45
C ALA A 203 25.63 -17.73 6.74
N SER A 204 26.28 -16.94 7.60
CA SER A 204 26.80 -17.45 8.87
C SER A 204 25.69 -17.91 9.80
N LEU A 205 24.60 -17.14 9.91
CA LEU A 205 23.45 -17.49 10.74
C LEU A 205 22.77 -18.76 10.23
N ALA A 206 22.60 -18.89 8.91
CA ALA A 206 22.06 -20.10 8.29
C ALA A 206 22.92 -21.33 8.64
N ALA A 207 24.25 -21.24 8.47
CA ALA A 207 25.16 -22.32 8.80
C ALA A 207 25.07 -22.73 10.29
N GLU A 208 25.04 -21.77 11.21
CA GLU A 208 24.88 -22.06 12.64
C GLU A 208 23.56 -22.79 12.98
N ILE A 209 22.47 -22.42 12.31
CA ILE A 209 21.15 -23.04 12.52
C ILE A 209 21.16 -24.48 12.00
N PHE A 210 21.67 -24.71 10.78
CA PHE A 210 21.66 -26.04 10.15
C PHE A 210 22.71 -26.99 10.75
N ILE A 211 23.83 -26.49 11.29
CA ILE A 211 24.78 -27.34 12.03
C ILE A 211 24.16 -27.89 13.33
N LYS A 212 23.31 -27.09 14.01
CA LYS A 212 22.61 -27.52 15.23
C LYS A 212 21.43 -28.47 14.95
N HIS A 213 20.90 -28.43 13.73
CA HIS A 213 19.74 -29.21 13.30
C HIS A 213 20.03 -29.84 11.92
N PRO A 214 20.78 -30.96 11.86
CA PRO A 214 21.10 -31.67 10.63
C PRO A 214 19.88 -32.33 9.98
#